data_AF-A0A8J7PDM4-F1
#
_entry.id   AF-A0A8J7PDM4-F1
#
_cell.length_a   1.000
_cell.length_b   1.000
_cell.length_c   1.000
_cell.angle_alpha   90.00
_cell.angle_beta   90.00
_cell.angle_gamma   90.00
#
_symmetry.space_group_name_H-M   'P 1'
#
loop_
_entity.id
_entity.type
_entity.pdbx_description
1 polymer ?
#
loop_
_entity_poly.entity_id
_entity_poly.type
_entity_poly.pdbx_seq_one_letter_code
_entity_poly.pdbx_strand_id
1 'polypeptide(L)'
;MKNLISFAASLAIFSGVGFSTLACADNMAYATDPVGKMSELTKLLAKHAKELEAVANELDKVSEDLDKVEKLPPKSVSPERFKELEGRFTAAVKRSEDVERKIGTELDQDLVEIKKVKKTLETIAKSRKSKNKSTAQKTDSKLSDAELAECLKDIAELEKSALDLKRVVSEDSEPGQGKEK
;
A
#
# COMPACT_ATOMS: atom_id res chain seq x y z
N MET A 1 -14.91 3.86 2.66
CA MET A 1 -14.91 2.39 2.80
C MET A 1 -15.12 1.59 1.51
N LYS A 2 -16.06 1.92 0.60
CA LYS A 2 -16.23 1.17 -0.67
C LYS A 2 -14.98 1.09 -1.57
N ASN A 3 -14.06 2.05 -1.45
CA ASN A 3 -12.82 2.08 -2.24
C ASN A 3 -11.72 1.12 -1.73
N LEU A 4 -11.71 0.77 -0.44
CA LEU A 4 -10.71 -0.13 0.17
C LEU A 4 -10.95 -1.59 -0.24
N ILE A 5 -12.22 -2.00 -0.29
CA ILE A 5 -12.62 -3.37 -0.67
C ILE A 5 -12.27 -3.66 -2.14
N SER A 6 -12.39 -2.67 -3.02
CA SER A 6 -12.01 -2.81 -4.43
C SER A 6 -10.48 -2.95 -4.61
N PHE A 7 -9.68 -2.38 -3.71
CA PHE A 7 -8.23 -2.41 -3.77
C PHE A 7 -7.65 -3.75 -3.33
N ALA A 8 -8.17 -4.31 -2.22
CA ALA A 8 -7.79 -5.63 -1.72
C ALA A 8 -8.06 -6.75 -2.75
N ALA A 9 -9.16 -6.63 -3.51
CA ALA A 9 -9.50 -7.57 -4.58
C ALA A 9 -8.53 -7.50 -5.77
N SER A 10 -8.06 -6.32 -6.16
CA SER A 10 -7.07 -6.17 -7.24
C SER A 10 -5.68 -6.66 -6.84
N LEU A 11 -5.30 -6.51 -5.57
CA LEU A 11 -3.96 -6.87 -5.09
C LEU A 11 -3.81 -8.36 -4.76
N ALA A 12 -4.91 -9.04 -4.40
CA ALA A 12 -4.93 -10.49 -4.16
C ALA A 12 -4.52 -11.31 -5.38
N ILE A 13 -4.75 -10.79 -6.60
CA ILE A 13 -4.43 -11.45 -7.87
C ILE A 13 -2.91 -11.63 -8.06
N PHE A 14 -2.08 -10.77 -7.47
CA PHE A 14 -0.62 -10.80 -7.63
C PHE A 14 0.12 -11.70 -6.63
N SER A 15 -0.55 -12.21 -5.59
CA SER A 15 0.10 -12.90 -4.46
C SER A 15 0.45 -14.38 -4.68
N GLY A 16 0.22 -14.91 -5.89
CA GLY A 16 0.24 -16.35 -6.17
C GLY A 16 1.60 -17.00 -6.50
N VAL A 17 2.71 -16.27 -6.58
CA VAL A 17 4.01 -16.86 -7.00
C VAL A 17 5.06 -16.71 -5.92
N GLY A 18 5.39 -17.83 -5.26
CA GLY A 18 6.45 -17.91 -4.26
C GLY A 18 7.83 -17.96 -4.91
N PHE A 19 8.74 -17.07 -4.51
CA PHE A 19 10.17 -17.18 -4.77
C PHE A 19 10.98 -16.66 -3.59
N SER A 20 12.06 -17.39 -3.31
CA SER A 20 12.92 -17.28 -2.11
C SER A 20 13.89 -16.11 -2.16
N THR A 21 14.18 -15.60 -0.96
CA THR A 21 15.05 -14.47 -0.62
C THR A 21 16.50 -14.59 -1.10
N LEU A 22 17.04 -13.50 -1.66
CA LEU A 22 18.48 -13.24 -1.62
C LEU A 22 18.75 -11.74 -1.43
N ALA A 23 19.39 -11.39 -0.32
CA ALA A 23 19.87 -10.05 -0.02
C ALA A 23 21.26 -9.83 -0.64
N CYS A 24 21.48 -8.70 -1.33
CA CYS A 24 22.68 -7.85 -1.26
C CYS A 24 22.65 -6.69 -2.29
N ALA A 25 23.10 -5.51 -1.84
CA ALA A 25 23.54 -4.33 -2.60
C ALA A 25 22.47 -3.49 -3.35
N ASP A 26 21.95 -2.46 -2.67
CA ASP A 26 20.82 -1.57 -3.03
C ASP A 26 20.87 -0.82 -4.38
N ASN A 27 21.95 -0.88 -5.16
CA ASN A 27 21.96 -0.36 -6.54
C ASN A 27 22.27 -1.42 -7.60
N MET A 28 22.85 -2.56 -7.23
CA MET A 28 22.99 -3.70 -8.14
C MET A 28 21.77 -4.62 -8.09
N ALA A 29 21.08 -4.73 -6.94
CA ALA A 29 19.90 -5.57 -6.76
C ALA A 29 18.79 -5.26 -7.77
N TYR A 30 18.52 -3.98 -8.03
CA TYR A 30 17.54 -3.54 -9.04
C TYR A 30 17.93 -3.92 -10.46
N ALA A 31 19.23 -3.93 -10.77
CA ALA A 31 19.74 -4.28 -12.09
C ALA A 31 19.86 -5.81 -12.29
N THR A 32 20.06 -6.57 -11.21
CA THR A 32 20.22 -8.03 -11.25
C THR A 32 18.90 -8.79 -11.12
N ASP A 33 17.93 -8.27 -10.37
CA ASP A 33 16.60 -8.88 -10.21
C ASP A 33 15.48 -7.84 -9.97
N PRO A 34 15.11 -7.06 -11.01
CA PRO A 34 14.03 -6.09 -10.90
C PRO A 34 12.66 -6.75 -10.64
N VAL A 35 12.46 -8.01 -11.04
CA VAL A 35 11.20 -8.74 -10.86
C VAL A 35 11.03 -9.19 -9.41
N GLY A 36 12.09 -9.72 -8.79
CA GLY A 36 12.08 -10.04 -7.36
C GLY A 36 11.78 -8.81 -6.51
N LYS A 37 12.38 -7.66 -6.83
CA LYS A 37 12.10 -6.38 -6.15
C LYS A 37 10.67 -5.89 -6.34
N MET A 38 10.11 -6.02 -7.54
CA MET A 38 8.70 -5.73 -7.78
C MET A 38 7.79 -6.62 -6.93
N SER A 39 8.09 -7.93 -6.83
CA SER A 39 7.33 -8.86 -5.98
C SER A 39 7.40 -8.52 -4.49
N GLU A 40 8.58 -8.13 -3.98
CA GLU A 40 8.76 -7.66 -2.60
C GLU A 40 7.89 -6.42 -2.33
N LEU A 41 7.92 -5.42 -3.22
CA LEU A 41 7.12 -4.21 -3.10
C LEU A 41 5.62 -4.51 -3.14
N THR A 42 5.16 -5.40 -4.03
CA THR A 42 3.75 -5.83 -4.06
C THR A 42 3.30 -6.46 -2.75
N LYS A 43 4.15 -7.27 -2.11
CA LYS A 43 3.85 -7.87 -0.80
C LYS A 43 3.80 -6.81 0.30
N LEU A 44 4.68 -5.82 0.27
CA LEU A 44 4.69 -4.70 1.21
C LEU A 44 3.40 -3.88 1.08
N LEU A 45 3.03 -3.43 -0.12
CA LEU A 45 1.77 -2.73 -0.36
C LEU A 45 0.56 -3.53 0.13
N ALA A 46 0.55 -4.85 -0.08
CA ALA A 46 -0.54 -5.70 0.39
C ALA A 46 -0.61 -5.81 1.92
N LYS A 47 0.55 -5.79 2.58
CA LYS A 47 0.61 -5.73 4.04
C LYS A 47 0.07 -4.40 4.56
N HIS A 48 0.49 -3.27 3.98
CA HIS A 48 0.00 -1.94 4.37
C HIS A 48 -1.52 -1.82 4.20
N ALA A 49 -2.07 -2.29 3.07
CA ALA A 49 -3.51 -2.29 2.84
C ALA A 49 -4.28 -3.12 3.89
N LYS A 50 -3.76 -4.29 4.27
CA LYS A 50 -4.36 -5.14 5.32
C LYS A 50 -4.30 -4.50 6.71
N GLU A 51 -3.21 -3.80 7.03
CA GLU A 51 -3.09 -3.09 8.30
C GLU A 51 -4.12 -1.96 8.40
N LEU A 52 -4.32 -1.19 7.32
CA LEU A 52 -5.37 -0.15 7.25
C LEU A 52 -6.78 -0.75 7.32
N GLU A 53 -7.03 -1.86 6.63
CA GLU A 53 -8.32 -2.57 6.70
C GLU A 53 -8.61 -3.09 8.11
N ALA A 54 -7.61 -3.61 8.83
CA ALA A 54 -7.78 -4.09 10.20
C ALA A 54 -8.18 -2.96 11.15
N VAL A 55 -7.57 -1.79 11.00
CA VAL A 55 -7.90 -0.58 11.77
C VAL A 55 -9.30 -0.07 11.44
N ALA A 56 -9.66 0.00 10.16
CA ALA A 56 -11.00 0.40 9.73
C ALA A 56 -12.08 -0.51 10.35
N ASN A 57 -11.85 -1.82 10.34
CA ASN A 57 -12.75 -2.79 10.98
C ASN A 57 -12.82 -2.63 12.51
N GLU A 58 -11.75 -2.18 13.17
CA GLU A 58 -11.77 -1.89 14.60
C GLU A 58 -12.61 -0.64 14.90
N LEU A 59 -12.46 0.42 14.10
CA LEU A 59 -13.27 1.63 14.20
C LEU A 59 -14.76 1.36 13.92
N ASP A 60 -15.08 0.57 12.90
CA ASP A 60 -16.46 0.19 12.57
C ASP A 60 -17.13 -0.53 13.75
N LYS A 61 -16.44 -1.47 14.40
CA LYS A 61 -16.97 -2.17 15.58
C LYS A 61 -17.23 -1.22 16.74
N VAL A 62 -16.34 -0.26 16.98
CA VAL A 62 -16.56 0.72 18.05
C VAL A 62 -17.70 1.67 17.69
N SER A 63 -17.84 2.05 16.42
CA SER A 63 -18.97 2.84 15.93
C SER A 63 -20.29 2.09 16.09
N GLU A 64 -20.34 0.80 15.75
CA GLU A 64 -21.54 -0.03 15.97
C GLU A 64 -21.91 -0.13 17.46
N ASP A 65 -20.91 -0.21 18.35
CA ASP A 65 -21.13 -0.21 19.79
C ASP A 65 -21.68 1.14 20.28
N LEU A 66 -21.20 2.26 19.72
CA LEU A 66 -21.72 3.61 19.96
C LEU A 66 -23.18 3.75 19.50
N ASP A 67 -23.49 3.32 18.28
CA ASP A 67 -24.86 3.34 17.73
C ASP A 67 -25.85 2.54 18.60
N LYS A 68 -25.40 1.41 19.15
CA LYS A 68 -26.23 0.59 20.06
C LYS A 68 -26.53 1.35 21.35
N VAL A 69 -25.54 2.06 21.90
CA VAL A 69 -25.70 2.87 23.12
C VAL A 69 -26.58 4.08 22.86
N GLU A 70 -26.44 4.77 21.73
CA GLU A 70 -27.26 5.93 21.36
C GLU A 70 -28.74 5.58 21.24
N LYS A 71 -29.07 4.37 20.76
CA LYS A 71 -30.45 3.89 20.64
C LYS A 71 -31.10 3.53 21.98
N LEU A 72 -30.33 3.47 23.08
CA LEU A 72 -30.87 3.18 24.40
C LEU A 72 -31.44 4.45 25.04
N PRO A 73 -32.50 4.33 25.86
CA PRO A 73 -32.96 5.45 26.67
C PRO A 73 -31.83 5.97 27.57
N PRO A 74 -31.66 7.29 27.74
CA PRO A 74 -30.56 7.86 28.53
C PRO A 74 -30.48 7.34 29.97
N LYS A 75 -31.62 6.94 30.54
CA LYS A 75 -31.70 6.35 31.90
C LYS A 75 -31.17 4.91 31.99
N SER A 76 -30.99 4.26 30.85
CA SER A 76 -30.57 2.86 30.74
C SER A 76 -29.07 2.70 30.50
N VAL A 77 -28.35 3.79 30.23
CA VAL A 77 -26.90 3.79 30.03
C VAL A 77 -26.23 4.19 31.33
N SER A 78 -25.41 3.30 31.90
CA SER A 78 -24.62 3.67 33.07
C SER A 78 -23.46 4.58 32.69
N PRO A 79 -23.09 5.57 33.54
CA PRO A 79 -21.92 6.41 33.29
C PRO A 79 -20.62 5.62 33.10
N GLU A 80 -20.49 4.48 33.77
CA GLU A 80 -19.33 3.58 33.65
C GLU A 80 -19.24 2.96 32.25
N ARG A 81 -20.37 2.51 31.68
CA ARG A 81 -20.42 1.95 30.32
C ARG A 81 -20.13 3.00 29.26
N PHE A 82 -20.63 4.22 29.46
CA PHE A 82 -20.32 5.33 28.57
C PHE A 82 -18.81 5.67 28.59
N LYS A 83 -18.21 5.77 29.78
CA LYS A 83 -16.78 6.04 29.94
C LYS A 83 -15.88 4.92 29.38
N GLU A 84 -16.29 3.65 29.54
CA GLU A 84 -15.60 2.51 28.95
C GLU A 84 -15.60 2.60 27.41
N LEU A 85 -16.74 2.94 26.82
CA LEU A 85 -16.90 3.06 25.37
C LEU A 85 -16.15 4.26 24.79
N GLU A 86 -16.19 5.41 25.47
CA GLU A 86 -15.40 6.60 25.15
C GLU A 86 -13.89 6.29 25.18
N GLY A 87 -13.44 5.51 26.17
CA GLY A 87 -12.06 5.04 26.27
C GLY A 87 -11.66 4.13 25.11
N ARG A 88 -12.52 3.18 24.73
CA ARG A 88 -12.30 2.29 23.57
C ARG A 88 -12.26 3.08 22.25
N PHE A 89 -13.16 4.05 22.08
CA PHE A 89 -13.19 4.92 20.91
C PHE A 89 -11.92 5.76 20.80
N THR A 90 -11.53 6.45 21.87
CA THR A 90 -10.31 7.26 21.91
C THR A 90 -9.06 6.42 21.60
N ALA A 91 -8.98 5.21 22.16
CA ALA A 91 -7.88 4.30 21.89
C ALA A 91 -7.84 3.82 20.42
N ALA A 92 -9.00 3.50 19.83
CA ALA A 92 -9.11 3.07 18.45
C ALA A 92 -8.75 4.19 17.46
N VAL A 93 -9.23 5.42 17.70
CA VAL A 93 -8.87 6.61 16.90
C VAL A 93 -7.37 6.85 16.94
N LYS A 94 -6.77 6.88 18.14
CA LYS A 94 -5.33 7.09 18.28
C LYS A 94 -4.51 6.02 17.55
N ARG A 95 -4.94 4.75 17.63
CA ARG A 95 -4.29 3.66 16.88
C ARG A 95 -4.42 3.87 15.38
N SER A 96 -5.56 4.36 14.89
CA SER A 96 -5.75 4.69 13.48
C SER A 96 -4.75 5.73 13.00
N GLU A 97 -4.67 6.86 13.71
CA GLU A 97 -3.74 7.95 13.39
C GLU A 97 -2.27 7.49 13.41
N ASP A 98 -1.89 6.64 14.38
CA ASP A 98 -0.54 6.11 14.49
C ASP A 98 -0.21 5.17 13.32
N VAL A 99 -1.15 4.30 12.94
CA VAL A 99 -0.98 3.35 11.82
C VAL A 99 -0.97 4.09 10.48
N GLU A 100 -1.89 5.02 10.26
CA GLU A 100 -1.95 5.88 9.07
C GLU A 100 -0.65 6.67 8.89
N ARG A 101 -0.16 7.32 9.94
CA ARG A 101 1.10 8.09 9.89
C ARG A 101 2.30 7.20 9.55
N LYS A 102 2.37 6.02 10.18
CA LYS A 102 3.43 5.04 9.94
C LYS A 102 3.39 4.56 8.48
N ILE A 103 2.22 4.11 8.01
CA ILE A 103 2.04 3.61 6.65
C ILE A 103 2.26 4.71 5.62
N GLY A 104 1.84 5.95 5.89
CA GLY A 104 2.12 7.09 5.02
C GLY A 104 3.62 7.31 4.81
N THR A 105 4.41 7.20 5.90
CA THR A 105 5.88 7.31 5.83
C THR A 105 6.51 6.13 5.09
N GLU A 106 6.02 4.91 5.31
CA GLU A 106 6.50 3.70 4.61
C GLU A 106 6.16 3.76 3.11
N LEU A 107 4.97 4.22 2.74
CA LEU A 107 4.55 4.40 1.35
C LEU A 107 5.38 5.43 0.60
N ASP A 108 5.88 6.47 1.27
CA ASP A 108 6.81 7.41 0.67
C ASP A 108 8.13 6.74 0.24
N GLN A 109 8.62 5.81 1.07
CA GLN A 109 9.82 5.03 0.76
C GLN A 109 9.53 4.02 -0.37
N ASP A 110 8.42 3.31 -0.29
CA ASP A 110 8.01 2.34 -1.31
C ASP A 110 7.85 3.00 -2.69
N LEU A 111 7.24 4.19 -2.76
CA LEU A 111 7.11 4.95 -4.01
C LEU A 111 8.47 5.33 -4.61
N VAL A 112 9.47 5.63 -3.78
CA VAL A 112 10.84 5.88 -4.26
C VAL A 112 11.44 4.61 -4.86
N GLU A 113 11.27 3.47 -4.21
CA GLU A 113 11.80 2.19 -4.70
C GLU A 113 11.07 1.71 -5.96
N ILE A 114 9.74 1.84 -6.05
CA ILE A 114 8.94 1.56 -7.25
C ILE A 114 9.47 2.38 -8.44
N LYS A 115 9.77 3.67 -8.24
CA LYS A 115 10.34 4.54 -9.29
C LYS A 115 11.72 4.07 -9.74
N LYS A 116 12.57 3.57 -8.83
CA LYS A 116 13.88 3.00 -9.19
C LYS A 116 13.73 1.72 -10.02
N VAL A 117 12.82 0.81 -9.64
CA VAL A 117 12.51 -0.41 -10.40
C VAL A 117 12.01 -0.04 -11.79
N LYS A 118 11.02 0.85 -11.88
CA LYS A 118 10.45 1.32 -13.15
C LYS A 118 11.52 1.90 -14.07
N LYS A 119 12.36 2.81 -13.56
CA LYS A 119 13.46 3.41 -14.33
C LYS A 119 14.47 2.36 -14.82
N THR A 120 14.73 1.32 -14.02
CA THR A 120 15.62 0.23 -14.39
C THR A 120 15.03 -0.61 -15.52
N LEU A 121 13.77 -1.01 -15.43
CA LEU A 121 13.06 -1.73 -16.49
C LEU A 121 12.99 -0.91 -17.79
N GLU A 122 12.71 0.40 -17.70
CA GLU A 122 12.72 1.30 -18.87
C GLU A 122 14.12 1.41 -19.50
N THR A 123 15.18 1.41 -18.69
CA THR A 123 16.57 1.45 -19.16
C THR A 123 16.92 0.16 -19.90
N ILE A 124 16.52 -1.00 -19.38
CA ILE A 124 16.67 -2.30 -20.06
C ILE A 124 15.94 -2.27 -21.40
N ALA A 125 14.69 -1.79 -21.43
CA ALA A 125 13.89 -1.69 -22.66
C ALA A 125 14.54 -0.77 -23.71
N LYS A 126 15.09 0.38 -23.30
CA LYS A 126 15.80 1.31 -24.19
C LYS A 126 17.08 0.69 -24.75
N SER A 127 17.89 0.06 -23.89
CA SER A 127 19.14 -0.60 -24.28
C SER A 127 18.92 -1.71 -25.33
N ARG A 128 17.80 -2.44 -25.25
CA ARG A 128 17.43 -3.46 -26.24
C ARG A 128 17.03 -2.89 -27.60
N LYS A 129 16.40 -1.71 -27.63
CA LYS A 129 16.02 -1.02 -28.88
C LYS A 129 17.22 -0.39 -29.58
N SER A 130 18.20 0.09 -28.83
CA SER A 130 19.47 0.61 -29.37
C SER A 130 20.45 -0.54 -29.63
N LYS A 131 20.34 -1.23 -30.76
CA LYS A 131 21.35 -2.19 -31.23
C LYS A 131 22.70 -1.50 -31.49
N ASN A 132 23.49 -1.22 -30.45
CA ASN A 132 24.94 -1.10 -30.54
C ASN A 132 25.56 -2.31 -29.84
N LYS A 133 25.84 -3.34 -30.65
CA LYS A 133 26.27 -4.69 -30.26
C LYS A 133 27.68 -4.77 -29.63
N SER A 134 28.28 -3.63 -29.23
CA SER A 134 29.68 -3.55 -28.81
C SER A 134 29.89 -3.44 -27.29
N THR A 135 28.85 -3.19 -26.51
CA THR A 135 28.89 -3.18 -25.05
C THR A 135 27.61 -3.80 -24.51
N ALA A 136 27.24 -4.98 -25.04
CA ALA A 136 26.31 -5.89 -24.39
C ALA A 136 27.00 -6.44 -23.13
N GLN A 137 27.15 -5.55 -22.14
CA GLN A 137 27.68 -5.82 -20.83
C GLN A 137 26.67 -6.70 -20.13
N LYS A 138 26.82 -8.03 -20.24
CA LYS A 138 26.44 -9.11 -19.29
C LYS A 138 25.21 -8.89 -18.37
N THR A 139 24.25 -8.09 -18.78
CA THR A 139 22.90 -8.05 -18.23
C THR A 139 22.02 -8.63 -19.33
N ASP A 140 22.28 -9.88 -19.68
CA ASP A 140 21.24 -10.74 -20.23
C ASP A 140 20.17 -10.83 -19.13
N SER A 141 19.35 -9.80 -19.01
CA SER A 141 18.18 -9.85 -18.15
C SER A 141 17.34 -10.99 -18.72
N LYS A 142 17.17 -12.05 -17.93
CA LYS A 142 16.52 -13.32 -18.29
C LYS A 142 15.11 -13.18 -18.88
N LEU A 143 14.54 -11.99 -18.86
CA LEU A 143 13.22 -11.65 -19.38
C LEU A 143 13.22 -11.53 -20.90
N SER A 144 12.30 -12.20 -21.56
CA SER A 144 11.89 -11.92 -22.94
C SER A 144 11.31 -10.50 -23.09
N ASP A 145 11.18 -10.02 -24.32
CA ASP A 145 10.58 -8.70 -24.56
C ASP A 145 9.10 -8.64 -24.14
N ALA A 146 8.40 -9.77 -24.20
CA ALA A 146 7.02 -9.90 -23.69
C ALA A 146 6.99 -9.77 -22.16
N GLU A 147 7.84 -10.52 -21.44
CA GLU A 147 7.93 -10.46 -19.98
C GLU A 147 8.38 -9.07 -19.50
N LEU A 148 9.26 -8.39 -20.23
CA LEU A 148 9.67 -7.03 -19.92
C LEU A 148 8.53 -6.01 -20.10
N ALA A 149 7.70 -6.18 -21.13
CA ALA A 149 6.53 -5.34 -21.36
C ALA A 149 5.47 -5.55 -20.26
N GLU A 150 5.27 -6.79 -19.83
CA GLU A 150 4.40 -7.14 -18.71
C GLU A 150 4.90 -6.54 -17.39
N CYS A 151 6.19 -6.71 -17.07
CA CYS A 151 6.80 -6.09 -15.88
C CYS A 151 6.65 -4.56 -15.86
N LEU A 152 6.77 -3.89 -17.02
CA LEU A 152 6.57 -2.44 -17.15
C LEU A 152 5.11 -2.02 -16.91
N LYS A 153 4.16 -2.87 -17.26
CA LYS A 153 2.73 -2.66 -16.97
C LYS A 153 2.47 -2.87 -15.48
N ASP A 154 2.96 -3.97 -14.92
CA ASP A 154 2.76 -4.32 -13.52
C ASP A 154 3.36 -3.29 -12.57
N ILE A 155 4.58 -2.80 -12.84
CA ILE A 155 5.19 -1.75 -12.00
C ILE A 155 4.44 -0.42 -12.09
N ALA A 156 3.79 -0.12 -13.21
CA ALA A 156 2.97 1.08 -13.36
C ALA A 156 1.63 0.95 -12.62
N GLU A 157 1.02 -0.24 -12.63
CA GLU A 157 -0.16 -0.55 -11.82
C GLU A 157 0.17 -0.53 -10.32
N LEU A 158 1.35 -1.02 -9.93
CA LEU A 158 1.84 -0.95 -8.55
C LEU A 158 2.10 0.49 -8.11
N GLU A 159 2.73 1.32 -8.95
CA GLU A 159 2.92 2.75 -8.69
C GLU A 159 1.59 3.47 -8.48
N LYS A 160 0.60 3.22 -9.36
CA LYS A 160 -0.74 3.77 -9.21
C LYS A 160 -1.38 3.32 -7.89
N SER A 161 -1.26 2.03 -7.56
CA SER A 161 -1.82 1.47 -6.35
C SER A 161 -1.21 2.08 -5.08
N ALA A 162 0.11 2.29 -5.06
CA ALA A 162 0.79 2.98 -3.96
C ALA A 162 0.34 4.45 -3.82
N LEU A 163 0.16 5.16 -4.95
CA LEU A 163 -0.34 6.54 -4.93
C LEU A 163 -1.79 6.63 -4.43
N ASP A 164 -2.65 5.71 -4.87
CA ASP A 164 -4.04 5.64 -4.42
C ASP A 164 -4.11 5.35 -2.91
N LEU A 165 -3.28 4.41 -2.41
CA LEU A 165 -3.22 4.12 -0.97
C LEU A 165 -2.69 5.31 -0.17
N LYS A 166 -1.64 5.98 -0.67
CA LYS A 166 -1.11 7.18 -0.03
C LYS A 166 -2.14 8.29 0.02
N ARG A 167 -2.91 8.47 -1.06
CA ARG A 167 -3.99 9.46 -1.12
C ARG A 167 -5.04 9.20 -0.04
N VAL A 168 -5.47 7.94 0.14
CA VAL A 168 -6.42 7.57 1.19
C VAL A 168 -5.88 7.93 2.58
N VAL A 169 -4.61 7.64 2.84
CA VAL A 169 -3.96 7.95 4.13
C VAL A 169 -3.70 9.46 4.33
N SER A 170 -3.60 10.24 3.24
CA SER A 170 -3.30 11.68 3.29
C SER A 170 -4.54 12.58 3.25
N GLU A 171 -5.63 12.15 2.61
CA GLU A 171 -6.86 12.95 2.45
C GLU A 171 -7.66 13.10 3.75
N ASP A 172 -7.38 12.29 4.79
CA ASP A 172 -7.94 12.48 6.13
C ASP A 172 -7.10 13.43 7.02
N SER A 173 -5.98 13.98 6.51
CA SER A 173 -5.16 14.97 7.24
C SER A 173 -5.63 16.42 7.08
N GLU A 174 -6.61 16.72 6.21
CA GLU A 174 -7.27 18.02 6.22
C GLU A 174 -8.51 17.95 7.11
N PRO A 175 -8.53 18.59 8.30
CA PRO A 175 -9.78 18.77 9.02
C PRO A 175 -10.70 19.57 8.10
N GLY A 176 -11.75 18.92 7.62
CA GLY A 176 -12.77 19.53 6.79
C GLY A 176 -13.24 20.84 7.42
N GLN A 177 -12.81 21.95 6.84
CA GLN A 177 -13.54 23.20 6.93
C GLN A 177 -14.93 22.92 6.39
N GLY A 178 -15.92 22.96 7.29
CA GLY A 178 -17.32 22.96 6.93
C GLY A 178 -17.55 24.05 5.90
N LYS A 179 -17.92 23.65 4.69
CA LYS A 179 -18.69 24.52 3.81
C LYS A 179 -20.14 24.15 4.02
N GLU A 180 -20.75 24.81 5.01
CA GLU A 180 -22.19 25.07 4.98
C GLU A 180 -22.51 25.73 3.62
N LYS A 181 -23.55 25.21 2.97
CA LYS A 181 -24.29 25.91 1.92
C LYS A 181 -25.69 26.15 2.44
#